data_AF-A0A376WD07-F1
#
_entry.id   AF-A0A376WD07-F1
#
_cell.length_a   1.000
_cell.length_b   1.000
_cell.length_c   1.000
_cell.angle_alpha   90.00
_cell.angle_beta   90.00
_cell.angle_gamma   90.00
#
_symmetry.space_group_name_H-M   'P 1'
#
loop_
_entity.id
_entity.type
_entity.pdbx_description
1 polymer ?
#
loop_
_entity_poly.entity_id
_entity_poly.type
_entity_poly.pdbx_seq_one_letter_code
_entity_poly.pdbx_strand_id
1 'polypeptide(L)'
;MRERSGTSAAFRAAVAREIQHFIAELADYLELENHMPRAFTEAQAEAMVTIVFSAGAEALDVGVEQRRQLEERLVLQLRMISKGAYYWYRREQEKTTIIPGNVKDE
;
A
#
# COMPACT_ATOMS: atom_id res chain seq x y z
N MET A 1 -20.47 4.42 33.67
CA MET A 1 -20.33 5.39 32.57
C MET A 1 -18.94 6.02 32.68
N ARG A 2 -18.19 6.10 31.56
CA ARG A 2 -16.91 6.84 31.36
C ARG A 2 -15.52 6.24 31.69
N GLU A 3 -15.35 4.99 32.12
CA GLU A 3 -14.00 4.48 32.44
C GLU A 3 -13.28 3.63 31.37
N ARG A 4 -13.87 3.39 30.18
CA ARG A 4 -13.21 2.56 29.14
C ARG A 4 -12.99 3.22 27.77
N SER A 5 -13.45 4.46 27.56
CA SER A 5 -13.39 5.09 26.24
C SER A 5 -12.06 5.81 25.95
N GLY A 6 -11.34 6.28 26.99
CA GLY A 6 -10.10 7.07 26.82
C GLY A 6 -8.88 6.24 26.40
N THR A 7 -8.69 5.05 27.00
CA THR A 7 -7.57 4.15 26.67
C THR A 7 -7.73 3.57 25.27
N SER A 8 -8.96 3.19 24.89
CA SER A 8 -9.24 2.67 23.56
C SER A 8 -9.05 3.73 22.46
N ALA A 9 -9.39 5.00 22.71
CA ALA A 9 -9.15 6.07 21.74
C ALA A 9 -7.66 6.40 21.57
N ALA A 10 -6.93 6.54 22.68
CA ALA A 10 -5.48 6.79 22.64
C ALA A 10 -4.72 5.63 21.99
N PHE A 11 -5.11 4.38 22.29
CA PHE A 11 -4.53 3.18 21.67
C PHE A 11 -4.83 3.12 20.17
N ARG A 12 -6.09 3.32 19.75
CA ARG A 12 -6.42 3.39 18.30
C ARG A 12 -5.63 4.48 17.58
N ALA A 13 -5.45 5.64 18.21
CA ALA A 13 -4.66 6.72 17.64
C ALA A 13 -3.17 6.35 17.53
N ALA A 14 -2.62 5.62 18.51
CA ALA A 14 -1.25 5.11 18.44
C ALA A 14 -1.07 4.08 17.31
N VAL A 15 -2.00 3.12 17.19
CA VAL A 15 -2.00 2.13 16.11
C VAL A 15 -2.12 2.81 14.74
N ALA A 16 -3.01 3.80 14.61
CA ALA A 16 -3.16 4.55 13.37
C ALA A 16 -1.86 5.28 12.99
N ARG A 17 -1.17 5.90 13.96
CA ARG A 17 0.13 6.54 13.70
C ARG A 17 1.19 5.53 13.24
N GLU A 18 1.22 4.36 13.87
CA GLU A 18 2.17 3.30 13.49
C GLU A 18 1.90 2.80 12.07
N ILE A 19 0.64 2.57 11.70
CA ILE A 19 0.26 2.20 10.33
C ILE A 19 0.70 3.27 9.34
N GLN A 20 0.44 4.55 9.64
CA GLN A 20 0.88 5.66 8.79
C GLN A 20 2.41 5.74 8.68
N HIS A 21 3.12 5.42 9.76
CA HIS A 21 4.59 5.36 9.74
C HIS A 21 5.08 4.26 8.81
N PHE A 22 4.54 3.04 8.89
CA PHE A 22 4.89 1.95 7.98
C PHE A 22 4.57 2.27 6.51
N ILE A 23 3.45 2.95 6.25
CA ILE A 23 3.10 3.40 4.90
C ILE A 23 4.16 4.37 4.39
N ALA A 24 4.55 5.36 5.20
CA ALA A 24 5.56 6.34 4.82
C ALA A 24 6.92 5.68 4.53
N GLU A 25 7.40 4.80 5.41
CA GLU A 25 8.68 4.09 5.23
C GLU A 25 8.67 3.19 3.99
N LEU A 26 7.57 2.48 3.75
CA LEU A 26 7.45 1.63 2.55
C LEU A 26 7.34 2.48 1.28
N ALA A 27 6.65 3.62 1.31
CA ALA A 27 6.57 4.53 0.18
C ALA A 27 7.95 5.13 -0.16
N ASP A 28 8.72 5.54 0.86
CA ASP A 28 10.10 6.02 0.71
C ASP A 28 10.97 4.95 0.05
N TYR A 29 10.90 3.70 0.54
CA TYR A 29 11.63 2.58 -0.04
C TYR A 29 11.24 2.34 -1.51
N LEU A 30 9.94 2.31 -1.83
CA LEU A 30 9.45 2.05 -3.18
C LEU A 30 9.82 3.17 -4.17
N GLU A 31 9.89 4.42 -3.70
CA GLU A 31 10.31 5.58 -4.48
C GLU A 31 11.79 5.48 -4.86
N LEU A 32 12.63 5.08 -3.91
CA LEU A 32 14.06 4.83 -4.15
C LEU A 32 14.28 3.65 -5.10
N GLU A 33 13.56 2.55 -4.91
CA GLU A 33 13.79 1.31 -5.66
C GLU A 33 13.22 1.35 -7.09
N ASN A 34 12.05 1.97 -7.29
CA ASN A 34 11.33 1.91 -8.58
C ASN A 34 11.34 3.22 -9.35
N HIS A 35 11.87 4.31 -8.77
CA HIS A 35 11.87 5.66 -9.35
C HIS A 35 10.47 6.12 -9.80
N MET A 36 9.44 5.69 -9.07
CA MET A 36 8.06 6.09 -9.31
C MET A 36 7.71 7.34 -8.50
N PRO A 37 6.87 8.25 -9.02
CA PRO A 37 6.43 9.43 -8.28
C PRO A 37 5.76 9.06 -6.96
N ARG A 38 5.95 9.92 -5.95
CA ARG A 38 5.41 9.76 -4.60
C ARG A 38 3.95 9.31 -4.53
N ALA A 39 3.08 9.92 -5.32
CA ALA A 39 1.65 9.58 -5.33
C ALA A 39 1.37 8.10 -5.67
N PHE A 40 2.20 7.48 -6.52
CA PHE A 40 2.08 6.05 -6.85
C PHE A 40 2.62 5.16 -5.75
N THR A 41 3.76 5.52 -5.17
CA THR A 41 4.42 4.71 -4.13
C THR A 41 3.67 4.77 -2.81
N GLU A 42 3.08 5.92 -2.45
CA GLU A 42 2.18 6.04 -1.30
C GLU A 42 0.93 5.17 -1.46
N ALA A 43 0.24 5.25 -2.59
CA ALA A 43 -0.94 4.43 -2.85
C ALA A 43 -0.61 2.93 -2.86
N GLN A 44 0.53 2.54 -3.43
CA GLN A 44 1.00 1.15 -3.41
C GLN A 44 1.31 0.70 -1.98
N ALA A 45 2.06 1.50 -1.22
CA ALA A 45 2.44 1.19 0.16
C ALA A 45 1.21 1.07 1.08
N GLU A 46 0.26 2.00 0.97
CA GLU A 46 -1.00 1.98 1.72
C GLU A 46 -1.76 0.68 1.48
N ALA A 47 -1.92 0.25 0.22
CA ALA A 47 -2.59 -0.99 -0.12
C ALA A 47 -1.85 -2.22 0.45
N MET A 48 -0.53 -2.27 0.33
CA MET A 48 0.30 -3.38 0.83
C MET A 48 0.22 -3.49 2.36
N VAL A 49 0.38 -2.39 3.09
CA VAL A 49 0.31 -2.36 4.55
C VAL A 49 -1.09 -2.77 5.03
N THR A 50 -2.14 -2.26 4.38
CA THR A 50 -3.52 -2.60 4.72
C THR A 50 -3.80 -4.11 4.64
N ILE A 51 -3.38 -4.76 3.55
CA ILE A 51 -3.62 -6.21 3.40
C ILE A 51 -2.76 -7.05 4.35
N VAL A 52 -1.52 -6.63 4.64
CA VAL A 52 -0.63 -7.32 5.59
C VAL A 52 -1.18 -7.23 7.01
N PHE A 53 -1.65 -6.06 7.44
CA PHE A 53 -2.27 -5.91 8.76
C PHE A 53 -3.56 -6.72 8.88
N SER A 54 -4.41 -6.72 7.84
CA SER A 54 -5.63 -7.52 7.80
C SER A 54 -5.33 -9.02 7.90
N ALA A 55 -4.39 -9.51 7.09
CA ALA A 55 -3.96 -10.91 7.12
C ALA A 55 -3.27 -11.26 8.46
N GLY A 56 -2.49 -10.35 9.04
CA GLY A 56 -1.88 -10.53 10.35
C GLY A 56 -2.90 -10.73 11.46
N ALA A 57 -4.00 -9.98 11.43
CA ALA A 57 -5.12 -10.18 12.35
C ALA A 57 -5.81 -11.54 12.16
N GLU A 58 -6.12 -11.91 10.90
CA GLU A 58 -6.72 -13.22 10.57
C GLU A 58 -5.81 -14.39 11.01
N ALA A 59 -4.48 -14.24 10.88
CA ALA A 59 -3.50 -15.27 11.21
C ALA A 59 -3.49 -15.66 12.71
N LEU A 60 -3.96 -14.78 13.60
CA LEU A 60 -4.06 -15.04 15.04
C LEU A 60 -5.18 -16.04 15.37
N ASP A 61 -6.22 -16.10 14.54
CA ASP A 61 -7.44 -16.88 14.80
C ASP A 61 -7.48 -18.23 14.07
N VAL A 62 -6.52 -18.49 13.17
CA VAL A 62 -6.53 -19.68 12.30
C VAL A 62 -5.44 -20.70 12.63
N GLY A 63 -5.72 -21.97 12.32
CA GLY A 63 -4.78 -23.08 12.47
C GLY A 63 -3.61 -23.04 11.47
N VAL A 64 -2.62 -23.91 11.68
CA VAL A 64 -1.37 -23.92 10.90
C VAL A 64 -1.60 -24.08 9.39
N GLU A 65 -2.51 -24.95 8.97
CA GLU A 65 -2.78 -25.16 7.54
C GLU A 65 -3.48 -23.95 6.90
N GLN A 66 -4.47 -23.36 7.59
CA GLN A 66 -5.13 -22.14 7.12
C GLN A 66 -4.17 -20.95 7.09
N ARG A 67 -3.24 -20.86 8.04
CA ARG A 67 -2.20 -19.84 8.05
C ARG A 67 -1.30 -19.96 6.81
N ARG A 68 -0.94 -21.18 6.40
CA ARG A 68 -0.18 -21.44 5.18
C ARG A 68 -0.93 -20.97 3.93
N GLN A 69 -2.22 -21.26 3.84
CA GLN A 69 -3.07 -20.81 2.73
C GLN A 69 -3.25 -19.28 2.72
N LEU A 70 -3.38 -18.66 3.89
CA LEU A 70 -3.43 -17.22 4.06
C LEU A 70 -2.14 -16.55 3.59
N GLU A 71 -0.97 -17.12 3.93
CA GLU A 71 0.34 -16.65 3.47
C GLU A 71 0.47 -16.73 1.94
N GLU A 72 0.16 -17.88 1.34
CA GLU A 72 0.21 -18.05 -0.12
C GLU A 72 -0.67 -17.02 -0.85
N ARG A 73 -1.88 -16.79 -0.32
CA ARG A 73 -2.82 -15.78 -0.83
C ARG A 73 -2.27 -14.37 -0.66
N LEU A 74 -1.72 -14.04 0.51
CA LEU A 74 -1.14 -12.73 0.80
C LEU A 74 0.03 -12.41 -0.15
N VAL A 75 0.92 -13.38 -0.37
CA VAL A 75 2.05 -13.24 -1.32
C VAL A 75 1.54 -12.95 -2.73
N LEU A 76 0.49 -13.65 -3.18
CA LEU A 76 -0.11 -13.38 -4.50
C LEU A 76 -0.70 -11.97 -4.57
N GLN A 77 -1.45 -11.54 -3.55
CA GLN A 77 -2.04 -10.19 -3.49
C GLN A 77 -0.97 -9.09 -3.52
N LEU A 78 0.11 -9.24 -2.75
CA LEU A 78 1.24 -8.31 -2.75
C LEU A 78 1.91 -8.21 -4.13
N ARG A 79 2.10 -9.36 -4.80
CA ARG A 79 2.62 -9.38 -6.17
C ARG A 79 1.69 -8.68 -7.16
N MET A 80 0.38 -8.87 -7.03
CA MET A 80 -0.60 -8.20 -7.90
C MET A 80 -0.58 -6.69 -7.71
N ILE A 81 -0.52 -6.21 -6.47
CA ILE A 81 -0.44 -4.77 -6.16
C ILE A 81 0.86 -4.18 -6.73
N SER A 82 2.00 -4.82 -6.47
CA SER A 82 3.30 -4.36 -6.96
C SER A 82 3.34 -4.29 -8.49
N LYS A 83 2.91 -5.35 -9.19
CA LYS A 83 2.85 -5.35 -10.65
C LYS A 83 1.85 -4.33 -11.18
N GLY A 84 0.67 -4.23 -10.57
CA GLY A 84 -0.37 -3.30 -10.98
C GLY A 84 0.08 -1.84 -10.92
N ALA A 85 0.73 -1.45 -9.82
CA ALA A 85 1.30 -0.11 -9.65
C ALA A 85 2.33 0.20 -10.75
N TYR A 86 3.29 -0.71 -10.98
CA TYR A 86 4.31 -0.56 -12.01
C TYR A 86 3.73 -0.44 -13.43
N TYR A 87 2.81 -1.34 -13.81
CA TYR A 87 2.19 -1.32 -15.13
C TYR A 87 1.35 -0.07 -15.36
N TRP A 88 0.59 0.35 -14.36
CA TRP A 88 -0.21 1.57 -14.44
C TRP A 88 0.67 2.79 -14.63
N TYR A 89 1.73 2.94 -13.82
CA TYR A 89 2.68 4.05 -13.95
C TYR A 89 3.32 4.10 -15.34
N ARG A 90 3.82 2.96 -15.84
CA ARG A 90 4.39 2.87 -17.19
C ARG A 90 3.41 3.29 -18.28
N ARG A 91 2.17 2.82 -18.19
CA ARG A 91 1.13 3.18 -19.17
C ARG A 91 0.82 4.67 -19.16
N GLU A 92 0.85 5.31 -17.99
CA GLU A 92 0.62 6.75 -17.88
C GLU A 92 1.75 7.55 -18.53
N GLN A 93 3.00 7.12 -18.39
CA GLN A 93 4.14 7.73 -19.10
C GLN A 93 4.06 7.59 -20.62
N GLU A 94 3.62 6.43 -21.11
CA GLU A 94 3.42 6.20 -22.55
C GLU A 94 2.35 7.13 -23.12
N LYS A 95 1.24 7.38 -22.40
CA LYS A 95 0.21 8.34 -22.83
C LYS A 95 0.73 9.78 -22.88
N THR A 96 1.50 10.21 -21.87
CA THR A 96 2.08 11.56 -21.83
C THR A 96 3.07 11.76 -22.99
N THR A 97 3.83 10.73 -23.36
CA THR A 97 4.82 10.79 -24.45
C THR A 97 4.17 10.90 -25.84
N ILE A 98 2.93 10.44 -26.01
CA ILE A 98 2.21 10.48 -27.30
C ILE A 98 1.54 11.85 -27.58
N ILE A 99 1.60 12.81 -26.64
CA ILE A 99 1.09 14.18 -26.84
C ILE A 99 2.23 15.22 -26.91
N PRO A 100 3.06 15.26 -27.98
CA PRO A 100 3.82 16.46 -28.30
C PRO A 100 3.24 17.10 -29.58
N GLY A 101 2.68 18.30 -29.46
CA GLY A 101 2.51 19.20 -30.61
C GLY A 101 1.08 19.66 -30.90
N ASN A 102 0.52 20.54 -30.06
CA ASN A 102 -0.19 21.70 -30.60
C ASN A 102 0.84 22.82 -30.73
N VAL A 103 1.71 22.70 -31.73
CA VAL A 103 2.45 23.86 -32.24
C VAL A 103 1.43 24.71 -32.98
N LYS A 104 0.93 25.76 -32.32
CA LYS A 104 0.39 26.91 -33.04
C LYS A 104 1.58 27.79 -33.37
N ASP A 105 2.22 27.47 -34.49
CA ASP A 105 2.97 28.47 -35.25
C ASP A 105 1.97 29.14 -36.20
N GLU A 106 1.96 30.48 -36.14
CA GLU A 106 1.24 31.49 -36.93
C GLU A 106 -0.26 31.71 -36.67
#